data_AF-A0AA41XCX0-F1
#
_entry.id   AF-A0AA41XCX0-F1
#
_cell.length_a   1.000
_cell.length_b   1.000
_cell.length_c   1.000
_cell.angle_alpha   90.00
_cell.angle_beta   90.00
_cell.angle_gamma   90.00
#
_symmetry.space_group_name_H-M   'P 1'
#
loop_
_entity.id
_entity.type
_entity.pdbx_description
1 polymer ?
#
loop_
_entity_poly.entity_id
_entity_poly.type
_entity_poly.pdbx_seq_one_letter_code
_entity_poly.pdbx_strand_id
1 'polypeptide(L)'
;MTEIARVMNELEQLLDELLLTGFAAVPPSFFAEMERECRRHGLAYAAEQLRILGEEREQSRFSYETEYGRAAAAFCRLQQYMELVQKEMLSL
;
A
#
# COMPACT_ATOMS: atom_id res chain seq x y z
N MET A 1 -11.26 -13.95 12.92
CA MET A 1 -10.13 -13.23 12.29
C MET A 1 -10.17 -11.81 12.80
N THR A 2 -9.08 -11.32 13.40
CA THR A 2 -8.98 -9.93 13.89
C THR A 2 -9.15 -8.95 12.73
N GLU A 3 -9.75 -7.78 12.96
CA GLU A 3 -9.96 -6.76 11.91
C GLU A 3 -8.65 -6.37 11.20
N ILE A 4 -7.53 -6.41 11.92
CA ILE A 4 -6.17 -6.23 11.37
C ILE A 4 -5.85 -7.28 10.29
N ALA A 5 -6.20 -8.55 10.50
CA ALA A 5 -5.95 -9.60 9.49
C ALA A 5 -6.72 -9.35 8.19
N ARG A 6 -7.93 -8.78 8.27
CA ARG A 6 -8.70 -8.37 7.09
C ARG A 6 -7.97 -7.25 6.33
N VAL A 7 -7.56 -6.19 7.03
CA VAL A 7 -6.83 -5.07 6.43
C VAL A 7 -5.52 -5.54 5.78
N MET A 8 -4.83 -6.48 6.40
CA MET A 8 -3.61 -7.07 5.87
C MET A 8 -3.85 -7.84 4.57
N ASN A 9 -4.91 -8.66 4.51
CA ASN A 9 -5.29 -9.34 3.27
C ASN A 9 -5.66 -8.35 2.15
N GLU A 10 -6.37 -7.27 2.48
CA GLU A 10 -6.74 -6.23 1.50
C GLU A 10 -5.50 -5.48 0.97
N LEU A 11 -4.51 -5.20 1.84
CA LEU A 11 -3.22 -4.63 1.42
C LEU A 11 -2.45 -5.59 0.52
N GLU A 12 -2.51 -6.89 0.79
CA GLU A 12 -1.81 -7.93 0.01
C GLU A 12 -2.38 -7.99 -1.41
N GLN A 13 -3.71 -8.02 -1.52
CA GLN A 13 -4.42 -7.97 -2.79
C GLN A 13 -4.07 -6.70 -3.59
N LEU A 14 -3.96 -5.55 -2.91
CA LEU A 14 -3.52 -4.32 -3.55
C LEU A 14 -2.10 -4.43 -4.12
N LEU A 15 -1.16 -4.96 -3.33
CA LEU A 15 0.22 -5.11 -3.79
C LEU A 15 0.30 -6.05 -5.00
N ASP A 16 -0.44 -7.16 -4.97
CA ASP A 16 -0.53 -8.09 -6.10
C ASP A 16 -1.13 -7.41 -7.34
N GLU A 17 -2.21 -6.64 -7.18
CA GLU A 17 -2.84 -5.91 -8.28
C GLU A 17 -1.91 -4.86 -8.88
N LEU A 18 -1.18 -4.11 -8.03
CA LEU A 18 -0.16 -3.15 -8.49
C LEU A 18 0.96 -3.82 -9.28
N LEU A 19 1.38 -5.01 -8.87
CA LEU A 19 2.45 -5.76 -9.52
C LEU A 19 2.01 -6.35 -10.87
N LEU A 20 0.76 -6.81 -10.96
CA LEU A 20 0.21 -7.42 -12.16
C LEU A 20 -0.26 -6.41 -13.21
N THR A 21 -0.87 -5.31 -12.78
CA THR A 21 -1.57 -4.36 -13.67
C THR A 21 -0.87 -3.01 -13.78
N GLY A 22 0.08 -2.74 -12.88
CA GLY A 22 0.81 -1.48 -12.80
C GLY A 22 0.04 -0.38 -12.06
N PHE A 23 0.80 0.59 -11.54
CA PHE A 23 0.30 1.68 -10.71
C PHE A 23 -0.90 2.45 -11.29
N ALA A 24 -0.93 2.65 -12.60
CA ALA A 24 -1.96 3.45 -13.26
C ALA A 24 -3.36 2.79 -13.23
N ALA A 25 -3.42 1.46 -13.12
CA ALA A 25 -4.66 0.70 -13.17
C ALA A 25 -5.49 0.78 -11.88
N VAL A 26 -4.83 0.99 -10.73
CA VAL A 26 -5.52 1.07 -9.44
C VAL A 26 -6.22 2.44 -9.27
N PRO A 27 -7.49 2.51 -8.86
CA PRO A 27 -8.20 3.77 -8.63
C PRO A 27 -7.58 4.62 -7.50
N PRO A 28 -7.52 5.97 -7.62
CA PRO A 28 -7.05 6.83 -6.53
C PRO A 28 -7.84 6.68 -5.22
N SER A 29 -9.15 6.44 -5.34
CA SER A 29 -10.05 6.25 -4.20
C SER A 29 -9.62 5.06 -3.34
N PHE A 30 -9.05 4.02 -3.97
CA PHE A 30 -8.62 2.82 -3.28
C PHE A 30 -7.47 3.11 -2.32
N PHE A 31 -6.45 3.87 -2.75
CA PHE A 31 -5.36 4.29 -1.88
C PHE A 31 -5.86 5.11 -0.68
N ALA A 32 -6.81 6.02 -0.90
CA ALA A 32 -7.38 6.86 0.16
C ALA A 32 -8.28 6.07 1.13
N GLU A 33 -8.96 5.03 0.66
CA GLU A 33 -9.72 4.11 1.51
C GLU A 33 -8.80 3.26 2.36
N MET A 34 -7.80 2.63 1.75
CA MET A 34 -6.82 1.81 2.47
C MET A 34 -5.97 2.63 3.44
N GLU A 35 -5.63 3.88 3.12
CA GLU A 35 -4.93 4.77 4.05
C GLU A 35 -5.76 5.00 5.32
N ARG A 36 -7.07 5.28 5.17
CA ARG A 36 -7.97 5.51 6.30
C ARG A 36 -8.13 4.26 7.16
N GLU A 37 -8.31 3.10 6.54
CA GLU A 37 -8.40 1.82 7.26
C GLU A 37 -7.10 1.52 8.00
N CYS A 38 -5.93 1.68 7.37
CA CYS A 38 -4.63 1.53 8.03
C CYS A 38 -4.50 2.43 9.26
N ARG A 39 -4.84 3.72 9.14
CA ARG A 39 -4.79 4.67 10.28
C ARG A 39 -5.73 4.25 11.41
N ARG A 40 -6.95 3.82 11.07
CA ARG A 40 -7.97 3.38 12.05
C ARG A 40 -7.49 2.21 12.89
N HIS A 41 -6.67 1.34 12.30
CA HIS A 41 -6.14 0.14 12.95
C HIS A 41 -4.71 0.30 13.49
N GLY A 42 -4.19 1.52 13.59
CA GLY A 42 -2.87 1.79 14.14
C GLY A 42 -1.69 1.46 13.21
N LEU A 43 -1.96 1.12 11.95
CA LEU A 43 -0.97 0.82 10.91
C LEU A 43 -0.47 2.11 10.24
N ALA A 44 -0.01 3.08 11.03
CA ALA A 44 0.37 4.41 10.55
C ALA A 44 1.49 4.37 9.49
N TYR A 45 2.41 3.43 9.60
CA TYR A 45 3.48 3.26 8.61
C TYR A 45 2.93 2.79 7.26
N ALA A 46 2.01 1.82 7.25
CA ALA A 46 1.34 1.37 6.04
C ALA A 46 0.55 2.50 5.39
N ALA A 47 -0.18 3.29 6.19
CA ALA A 47 -0.91 4.45 5.72
C ALA A 47 0.01 5.46 5.00
N GLU A 48 1.19 5.74 5.56
CA GLU A 48 2.14 6.66 4.93
C GLU A 48 2.69 6.12 3.60
N GLN A 49 2.98 4.81 3.50
CA GLN A 49 3.42 4.23 2.24
C GLN A 49 2.31 4.26 1.19
N LEU A 50 1.06 3.95 1.55
CA LEU A 50 -0.10 4.07 0.65
C LEU A 50 -0.32 5.49 0.13
N ARG A 51 -0.15 6.48 1.00
CA ARG A 51 -0.22 7.90 0.64
C ARG A 51 0.82 8.24 -0.44
N ILE A 52 2.07 7.78 -0.26
CA ILE A 52 3.14 7.97 -1.25
C ILE A 52 2.78 7.28 -2.57
N LEU A 53 2.29 6.03 -2.55
CA LEU A 53 1.88 5.33 -3.77
C LEU A 53 0.77 6.09 -4.53
N GLY A 54 -0.20 6.63 -3.79
CA GLY A 54 -1.27 7.47 -4.36
C GLY A 54 -0.76 8.78 -4.97
N GLU A 55 0.19 9.45 -4.32
CA GLU A 55 0.84 10.67 -4.86
C GLU A 55 1.59 10.39 -6.16
N GLU A 56 2.42 9.35 -6.16
CA GLU A 56 3.24 8.97 -7.33
C GLU A 56 2.36 8.58 -8.52
N ARG A 57 1.24 7.88 -8.26
CA ARG A 57 0.24 7.56 -9.28
C ARG A 57 -0.42 8.80 -9.89
N GLU A 58 -0.73 9.80 -9.07
CA GLU A 58 -1.31 11.04 -9.62
C GLU A 58 -0.26 11.81 -10.43
N GLN A 59 0.99 11.85 -9.97
CA GLN A 59 2.09 12.49 -10.70
C GLN A 59 2.42 11.78 -12.02
N SER A 60 2.35 10.45 -12.07
CA SER A 60 2.60 9.67 -13.29
C SER A 60 1.56 9.94 -14.39
N ARG A 61 0.39 10.52 -14.08
CA ARG A 61 -0.56 10.99 -15.11
C ARG A 61 -0.07 12.22 -15.86
N PHE A 62 0.80 13.01 -15.25
CA PHE A 62 1.24 14.31 -15.77
C PHE A 62 2.68 14.31 -16.27
N SER A 63 3.47 13.26 -15.97
CA SER A 63 4.86 13.13 -16.42
C SER A 63 5.10 11.82 -17.18
N TYR A 64 5.58 11.93 -18.43
CA TYR A 64 6.10 10.80 -19.21
C TYR A 64 7.42 10.25 -18.64
N GLU A 65 8.16 11.06 -17.88
CA GLU A 65 9.31 10.64 -17.09
C GLU A 65 8.84 10.41 -15.64
N THR A 66 8.23 9.25 -15.40
CA THR A 66 7.85 8.89 -14.03
C THR A 66 9.10 8.37 -13.31
N GLU A 67 9.55 9.05 -12.26
CA GLU A 67 10.55 8.52 -11.33
C GLU A 67 9.92 7.39 -10.50
N TYR A 68 9.74 6.21 -11.10
CA TYR A 68 9.22 5.01 -10.44
C TYR A 68 10.02 4.59 -9.19
N GLY A 69 11.19 5.20 -8.93
CA GLY A 69 12.00 4.95 -7.75
C GLY A 69 11.24 5.18 -6.43
N ARG A 70 10.45 6.25 -6.32
CA ARG A 70 9.69 6.54 -5.08
C ARG A 70 8.50 5.60 -4.91
N ALA A 71 7.76 5.32 -5.97
CA ALA A 71 6.67 4.34 -5.97
C ALA A 71 7.17 2.92 -5.64
N ALA A 72 8.26 2.48 -6.29
CA ALA A 72 8.87 1.17 -6.02
C ALA A 72 9.41 1.07 -4.59
N ALA A 73 10.04 2.13 -4.08
CA ALA A 73 10.51 2.15 -2.69
C ALA A 73 9.34 2.05 -1.69
N ALA A 74 8.25 2.79 -1.92
CA ALA A 74 7.07 2.73 -1.05
C ALA A 74 6.38 1.36 -1.12
N PHE A 75 6.31 0.75 -2.30
CA PHE A 75 5.81 -0.61 -2.49
C PHE A 75 6.62 -1.62 -1.66
N CYS A 76 7.94 -1.64 -1.84
CA CYS A 76 8.82 -2.58 -1.13
C CYS A 76 8.75 -2.39 0.39
N ARG A 77 8.68 -1.13 0.86
CA ARG A 77 8.53 -0.84 2.30
C ARG A 77 7.19 -1.30 2.85
N LEU A 78 6.11 -1.14 2.09
CA LEU A 78 4.79 -1.60 2.48
C LEU A 78 4.77 -3.13 2.58
N GLN A 79 5.32 -3.84 1.59
CA GLN A 79 5.46 -5.30 1.62
C GLN A 79 6.27 -5.78 2.82
N GLN A 80 7.44 -5.18 3.07
CA GLN A 80 8.30 -5.53 4.22
C GLN A 80 7.60 -5.30 5.57
N TYR A 81 6.87 -4.18 5.69
CA TYR A 81 6.09 -3.89 6.89
C TYR A 81 5.00 -4.93 7.11
N MET A 82 4.32 -5.34 6.04
CA MET A 82 3.28 -6.35 6.15
C MET A 82 3.81 -7.70 6.61
N GLU A 83 4.94 -8.15 6.06
CA GLU A 83 5.61 -9.38 6.49
C GLU A 83 6.00 -9.33 7.98
N LEU A 84 6.41 -8.15 8.48
CA LEU A 84 6.73 -7.95 9.89
C LEU A 84 5.48 -8.09 10.77
N VAL A 85 4.40 -7.39 10.43
CA VAL A 85 3.13 -7.43 11.18
C VAL A 85 2.56 -8.85 11.20
N GLN A 86 2.61 -9.57 10.08
CA GLN A 86 2.16 -10.98 10.04
C GLN A 86 3.00 -11.88 10.95
N LYS A 87 4.33 -11.72 10.94
CA LYS A 87 5.21 -12.48 11.85
C LYS A 87 4.91 -12.19 13.30
N GLU A 88 4.70 -10.92 13.66
CA GLU A 88 4.32 -10.53 15.02
C GLU A 88 2.97 -11.13 15.42
N MET A 89 1.98 -11.10 14.52
CA MET A 89 0.66 -11.70 14.76
C MET A 89 0.68 -13.22 14.91
N LEU A 90 1.60 -13.93 14.23
CA LEU A 90 1.78 -15.38 14.35
C LEU A 90 2.61 -15.79 15.57
N SER A 91 3.37 -14.86 16.15
CA SER A 91 4.19 -15.08 17.35
C SER A 91 3.43 -14.88 18.68
N LEU A 92 2.17 -14.44 18.60
CA LEU A 92 1.23 -14.22 19.70
C LEU A 92 0.25 -15.39 19.83
#